data_AF-A0A2E7S542-F1
#
_entry.id   AF-A0A2E7S542-F1
#
_cell.length_a   1.000
_cell.length_b   1.000
_cell.length_c   1.000
_cell.angle_alpha   90.00
_cell.angle_beta   90.00
_cell.angle_gamma   90.00
#
_symmetry.space_group_name_H-M   'P 1'
#
loop_
_entity.id
_entity.type
_entity.pdbx_description
1 polymer ?
#
loop_
_entity_poly.entity_id
_entity_poly.type
_entity_poly.pdbx_seq_one_letter_code
_entity_poly.pdbx_strand_id
1 'polypeptide(L)' 'MFFSQTICPYCTRAERTLEAHGLTYTEINLDLYDGLREQVVVETRHRTVPVLFDLRGDEPIFVGGSDHLLEYL' A
#
# COMPACT_ATOMS: atom_id res chain seq x y z
N MET A 1 2.18 3.38 5.35
CA MET A 1 3.08 2.39 4.72
C MET A 1 2.40 1.84 3.47
N PHE A 2 3.17 1.62 2.41
CA PHE A 2 2.67 1.32 1.07
C PHE A 2 3.54 0.22 0.44
N PHE A 3 2.96 -0.94 0.15
CA PHE A 3 3.64 -2.01 -0.57
C PHE A 3 3.29 -1.96 -2.05
N SER A 4 4.31 -2.00 -2.89
CA SER A 4 4.20 -1.83 -4.34
C SER A 4 4.93 -2.94 -5.10
N GLN A 5 4.96 -2.85 -6.41
CA GLN A 5 5.83 -3.61 -7.30
C GLN A 5 6.28 -2.70 -8.44
N THR A 6 7.35 -3.09 -9.14
CA THR A 6 8.05 -2.26 -10.13
C THR A 6 7.15 -1.81 -11.29
N ILE A 7 6.25 -2.68 -11.75
CA ILE A 7 5.31 -2.38 -12.83
C ILE A 7 3.89 -2.51 -12.29
N CYS A 8 3.29 -1.38 -11.91
CA CYS A 8 1.97 -1.35 -11.30
C CYS A 8 1.26 0.00 -11.48
N PRO A 9 0.31 0.12 -12.43
CA PRO A 9 -0.40 1.37 -12.64
C PRO A 9 -1.25 1.79 -11.44
N TYR A 10 -1.77 0.83 -10.67
CA TYR A 10 -2.53 1.10 -9.44
C TYR A 10 -1.65 1.63 -8.30
N CYS A 11 -0.37 1.26 -8.27
CA CYS A 11 0.60 1.74 -7.30
C CYS A 11 0.92 3.21 -7.59
N THR A 12 1.20 3.55 -8.85
CA THR A 12 1.35 4.95 -9.29
C THR A 12 0.10 5.78 -9.02
N ARG A 13 -1.10 5.20 -9.19
CA ARG A 13 -2.35 5.90 -8.87
C ARG A 13 -2.44 6.21 -7.37
N ALA A 14 -2.16 5.22 -6.51
CA ALA A 14 -2.17 5.40 -5.06
C ALA A 14 -1.12 6.41 -4.58
N GLU A 15 0.08 6.38 -5.14
CA GLU A 15 1.16 7.33 -4.88
C GLU A 15 0.70 8.77 -5.15
N ARG A 16 0.15 9.02 -6.34
CA ARG A 16 -0.41 10.33 -6.72
C ARG A 16 -1.53 10.79 -5.79
N THR A 17 -2.39 9.88 -5.35
CA THR A 17 -3.44 10.20 -4.37
C THR A 17 -2.82 10.66 -3.06
N LEU A 18 -1.81 9.96 -2.53
CA LEU A 18 -1.13 10.35 -1.30
C LEU A 18 -0.45 11.71 -1.44
N GLU A 19 0.26 11.93 -2.55
CA GLU A 19 0.91 13.21 -2.86
C GLU A 19 -0.09 14.37 -2.97
N ALA A 20 -1.23 14.16 -3.65
CA ALA A 20 -2.27 15.17 -3.80
C ALA A 20 -2.88 15.59 -2.46
N HIS A 21 -2.93 14.67 -1.48
CA HIS A 21 -3.38 14.95 -0.11
C HIS A 21 -2.25 15.42 0.81
N GLY A 22 -1.03 15.61 0.31
CA GLY A 22 0.13 16.05 1.09
C GLY A 22 0.59 15.03 2.14
N LEU A 23 0.29 13.74 1.93
CA LEU A 23 0.62 12.67 2.86
C LEU A 23 2.00 12.07 2.54
N THR A 24 2.82 11.92 3.58
CA THR A 24 4.08 11.18 3.48
C THR A 24 3.82 9.68 3.57
N TYR A 25 4.59 8.90 2.83
CA TYR A 25 4.50 7.44 2.85
C TYR A 25 5.88 6.80 2.78
N THR A 26 5.97 5.57 3.32
CA THR A 26 7.11 4.68 3.11
C THR A 26 6.70 3.63 2.10
N GLU A 27 7.40 3.58 0.96
CA GLU A 27 7.22 2.58 -0.07
C GLU A 27 8.13 1.36 0.17
N ILE A 28 7.57 0.17 0.00
CA ILE A 28 8.30 -1.09 -0.02
C ILE A 28 7.94 -1.83 -1.32
N ASN A 29 8.87 -1.85 -2.28
CA ASN A 29 8.72 -2.60 -3.51
C ASN A 29 8.96 -4.09 -3.26
N LEU A 30 7.89 -4.89 -3.35
CA LEU A 30 7.92 -6.34 -3.08
C LEU A 30 8.79 -7.14 -4.04
N ASP A 31 9.08 -6.62 -5.24
CA ASP A 31 9.96 -7.33 -6.19
C ASP A 31 11.42 -7.35 -5.73
N LEU A 32 11.78 -6.53 -4.74
CA LEU A 32 13.13 -6.45 -4.18
C LEU A 32 13.33 -7.35 -2.95
N TYR A 33 12.27 -8.04 -2.48
CA TYR A 33 12.30 -8.82 -1.25
C TYR A 33 11.63 -10.19 -1.45
N ASP A 34 12.44 -11.23 -1.55
CA ASP A 34 11.97 -12.62 -1.67
C ASP A 34 11.14 -13.03 -0.44
N GLY A 35 9.97 -13.63 -0.68
CA GLY A 35 9.08 -14.15 0.37
C GLY A 35 8.22 -13.11 1.10
N LEU A 36 8.49 -11.82 0.93
CA LEU A 36 7.76 -10.76 1.62
C LEU A 36 6.31 -10.65 1.09
N ARG A 37 6.10 -10.90 -0.20
CA ARG A 37 4.76 -10.90 -0.80
C ARG A 37 3.85 -11.92 -0.10
N GLU A 38 4.34 -13.14 0.13
CA GLU A 38 3.59 -14.19 0.81
C GLU A 38 3.21 -13.79 2.23
N GLN A 39 4.14 -13.16 2.97
CA GLN A 39 3.87 -12.65 4.32
C GLN A 39 2.77 -11.58 4.30
N VAL A 40 2.87 -10.59 3.40
CA VAL A 40 1.86 -9.55 3.26
C VAL A 40 0.48 -10.15 2.95
N VAL A 41 0.42 -11.17 2.09
CA VAL A 41 -0.84 -11.87 1.76
C VAL A 41 -1.41 -12.62 2.96
N VAL A 42 -0.57 -13.28 3.76
CA VAL A 42 -1.01 -14.02 4.96
C VAL A 42 -1.61 -13.07 5.99
N GLU A 43 -0.94 -11.94 6.26
CA GLU A 43 -1.37 -10.96 7.26
C GLU A 43 -2.62 -10.19 6.83
N THR A 44 -2.67 -9.74 5.57
CA THR A 44 -3.76 -8.85 5.10
C THR A 44 -4.92 -9.57 4.44
N ARG A 45 -4.70 -10.82 4.01
CA ARG A 45 -5.56 -11.55 3.04
C ARG A 45 -5.72 -10.83 1.70
N HIS A 46 -4.95 -9.78 1.44
CA HIS A 46 -4.98 -8.98 0.23
C HIS A 46 -3.88 -9.44 -0.72
N ARG A 47 -4.28 -9.87 -1.93
CA ARG A 47 -3.40 -10.61 -2.86
C ARG A 47 -2.69 -9.74 -3.88
N THR A 48 -3.12 -8.51 -4.04
CA THR A 48 -2.69 -7.61 -5.12
C THR A 48 -2.05 -6.36 -4.53
N VAL A 49 -1.06 -5.82 -5.22
CA VAL A 49 -0.56 -4.48 -4.92
C VAL A 49 -1.43 -3.40 -5.59
N PRO A 50 -1.50 -2.18 -5.03
CA PRO A 50 -0.84 -1.78 -3.79
C PRO A 50 -1.52 -2.32 -2.53
N VAL A 51 -0.77 -2.44 -1.44
CA VAL A 51 -1.28 -2.75 -0.09
C VAL A 51 -0.94 -1.58 0.81
N LEU A 52 -1.96 -0.93 1.36
CA LEU A 52 -1.80 0.29 2.16
C LEU A 52 -2.19 0.08 3.62
N PHE A 53 -1.34 0.61 4.49
CA PHE A 53 -1.60 0.75 5.92
C PHE A 53 -1.46 2.22 6.33
N ASP A 54 -2.46 2.74 7.02
CA ASP A 54 -2.36 4.01 7.71
C ASP A 54 -1.73 3.79 9.09
N LEU A 55 -0.66 4.54 9.37
CA LEU A 55 0.14 4.46 10.59
C LEU A 55 0.04 5.74 11.43
N ARG A 56 -0.90 6.64 11.13
CA ARG A 56 -1.04 7.92 11.85
C ARG A 56 -1.64 7.77 13.24
N GLY A 57 -2.36 6.68 13.52
CA GLY A 57 -2.99 6.38 14.82
C GLY A 57 -2.14 5.46 15.71
N ASP A 58 -2.71 5.06 16.86
CA ASP A 58 -2.07 4.14 17.81
C ASP A 58 -1.92 2.72 17.25
N GLU A 59 -2.87 2.27 16.42
CA GLU A 59 -2.84 0.97 15.75
C GLU A 59 -2.81 1.13 14.23
N PRO A 60 -2.04 0.28 13.51
CA PRO A 60 -2.06 0.25 12.05
C PRO A 60 -3.46 -0.07 11.51
N ILE A 61 -3.98 0.79 10.64
CA ILE A 61 -5.25 0.56 9.95
C ILE A 61 -4.94 0.01 8.57
N PHE A 62 -5.43 -1.19 8.28
CA PHE A 62 -5.37 -1.74 6.93
C PHE A 62 -6.38 -1.02 6.02
N VAL A 63 -5.89 -0.24 5.07
CA VAL A 63 -6.72 0.54 4.13
C VAL A 63 -7.13 -0.31 2.95
N GLY A 64 -6.27 -1.23 2.49
CA GLY A 64 -6.54 -2.04 1.31
C GLY A 64 -5.72 -1.60 0.09
N GLY A 65 -6.37 -1.68 -1.08
CA GLY A 65 -5.78 -1.33 -2.37
C GLY A 65 -5.99 0.12 -2.78
N SER A 66 -5.67 0.43 -4.04
CA SER A 66 -5.77 1.79 -4.55
C SER A 66 -7.21 2.33 -4.59
N ASP A 67 -8.21 1.52 -4.92
CA ASP A 67 -9.61 1.97 -4.90
C ASP A 67 -10.07 2.29 -3.47
N HIS A 68 -9.75 1.42 -2.51
CA HIS A 68 -10.05 1.65 -1.09
C HIS A 68 -9.39 2.91 -0.54
N LEU A 69 -8.16 3.21 -0.98
CA LEU A 69 -7.47 4.44 -0.61
C LEU A 69 -8.22 5.70 -1.08
N LEU A 70 -8.82 5.67 -2.28
CA LEU A 70 -9.61 6.78 -2.80
C LEU A 70 -10.89 7.02 -1.99
N GLU A 71 -11.49 5.95 -1.45
CA GLU A 71 -12.68 6.05 -0.60
C GLU A 71 -12.33 6.44 0.85
N TYR A 72 -11.12 6.11 1.29
CA TYR A 72 -10.65 6.33 2.66
C TYR A 72 -10.19 7.77 2.94
N LEU A 73 -9.69 8.48 1.93
CA LEU A 73 -9.14 9.84 2.02
C LEU A 73 -10.16 10.92 1.64
#